data_AF-A0A8C6NMG9-F1
#
_entry.id   AF-A0A8C6NMG9-F1
#
_cell.length_a   1.000
_cell.length_b   1.000
_cell.length_c   1.000
_cell.angle_alpha   90.00
_cell.angle_beta   90.00
_cell.angle_gamma   90.00
#
_symmetry.space_group_name_H-M   'P 1'
#
loop_
_entity.id
_entity.type
_entity.pdbx_description
1 polymer ?
#
loop_
_entity_poly.entity_id
_entity_poly.type
_entity_poly.pdbx_seq_one_letter_code
_entity_poly.pdbx_strand_id
1 'polypeptide(L)'
;MTWNSTMSSGYSSLEEDSEDYFFTARTSFFKKPTGKVTESKDVEKKRHLRTEFSQEEIQQKIGKYNSMTKDHLKMTLNPTGVYTGFIKVTMDLRRPVTVRGGQKGPGVAVMQEAFYLPRGVINTLHISSENTVKQVIVALLNKFTVADNPAKYALYKRYRREEQVYVCKLADGEKPLFLRLLAGPNSDVLSFVLREQQTGEVMWDAFSIPELCNFLKILDKEEEEQKEAIVRRYGAYRQRLEEALREVRGP
;
A
#
# COMPACT_ATOMS: atom_id res chain seq x y z
N MET A 1 -24.84 69.06 24.39
CA MET A 1 -24.99 67.67 23.88
C MET A 1 -24.96 67.74 22.36
N THR A 2 -23.82 67.42 21.77
CA THR A 2 -23.60 67.46 20.31
C THR A 2 -22.91 66.16 19.93
N TRP A 3 -23.59 65.35 19.13
CA TRP A 3 -23.09 64.12 18.55
C TRP A 3 -22.63 64.40 17.12
N ASN A 4 -21.41 63.99 16.80
CA ASN A 4 -20.83 64.07 15.47
C ASN A 4 -20.51 62.63 15.03
N SER A 5 -21.04 62.25 13.86
CA SER A 5 -20.71 61.02 13.13
C SER A 5 -19.37 61.17 12.38
N THR A 6 -18.60 60.09 12.24
CA THR A 6 -17.70 59.81 11.09
C THR A 6 -17.36 58.31 11.04
N MET A 7 -17.35 57.75 9.82
CA MET A 7 -17.10 56.35 9.46
C MET A 7 -15.63 56.06 9.10
N SER A 8 -15.29 54.76 9.19
CA SER A 8 -14.46 53.95 8.27
C SER A 8 -12.92 54.01 8.30
N SER A 9 -12.35 52.78 8.26
CA SER A 9 -11.08 52.33 7.65
C SER A 9 -9.98 51.86 8.61
N GLY A 10 -9.54 50.60 8.45
CA GLY A 10 -8.20 50.16 8.85
C GLY A 10 -8.06 48.67 9.23
N TYR A 11 -7.28 47.93 8.41
CA TYR A 11 -6.59 46.64 8.67
C TYR A 11 -7.45 45.38 8.85
N SER A 12 -7.56 44.45 7.89
CA SER A 12 -6.52 43.61 7.25
C SER A 12 -5.70 42.81 8.28
N SER A 13 -6.23 41.63 8.63
CA SER A 13 -5.56 40.59 9.38
C SER A 13 -5.38 39.37 8.47
N LEU A 14 -4.18 38.80 8.52
CA LEU A 14 -3.71 37.62 7.82
C LEU A 14 -4.61 36.40 8.04
N GLU A 15 -4.91 35.67 6.96
CA GLU A 15 -4.99 34.20 6.91
C GLU A 15 -4.46 33.81 5.51
N GLU A 16 -3.20 33.39 5.43
CA GLU A 16 -2.70 32.01 5.51
C GLU A 16 -2.45 31.46 4.10
N ASP A 17 -1.17 31.49 3.73
CA ASP A 17 -0.57 30.74 2.64
C ASP A 17 -1.01 29.28 2.72
N SER A 18 -1.76 28.82 1.72
CA SER A 18 -1.88 27.41 1.40
C SER A 18 -1.44 27.25 -0.04
N GLU A 19 -0.14 27.00 -0.19
CA GLU A 19 0.50 26.58 -1.41
C GLU A 19 -0.10 25.24 -1.86
N ASP A 20 -1.12 25.29 -2.71
CA ASP A 20 -1.60 24.09 -3.41
C ASP A 20 -0.55 23.65 -4.44
N TYR A 21 0.35 22.78 -3.99
CA TYR A 21 1.28 22.03 -4.84
C TYR A 21 0.52 21.04 -5.73
N PHE A 22 0.11 21.50 -6.92
CA PHE A 22 -0.35 20.59 -7.97
C PHE A 22 0.85 19.91 -8.64
N PHE A 23 0.97 18.60 -8.45
CA PHE A 23 1.86 17.73 -9.21
C PHE A 23 1.39 17.65 -10.67
N THR A 24 1.85 18.58 -11.52
CA THR A 24 1.80 18.37 -12.97
C THR A 24 2.81 17.31 -13.36
N ALA A 25 2.35 16.19 -13.95
CA ALA A 25 3.21 15.18 -14.55
C ALA A 25 4.08 15.83 -15.65
N ARG A 26 5.37 16.03 -15.38
CA ARG A 26 6.33 16.49 -16.39
C ARG A 26 6.60 15.37 -17.39
N THR A 27 6.03 15.47 -18.59
CA THR A 27 6.49 14.74 -19.77
C THR A 27 7.70 15.47 -20.36
N SER A 28 8.89 15.19 -19.84
CA SER A 28 10.11 15.81 -20.34
C SER A 28 10.68 15.03 -21.54
N PHE A 29 10.43 15.55 -22.74
CA PHE A 29 11.26 15.29 -23.92
C PHE A 29 12.66 15.87 -23.68
N PHE A 30 13.69 15.03 -23.64
CA PHE A 30 15.09 15.49 -23.63
C PHE A 30 15.88 14.92 -24.82
N LYS A 31 16.50 15.84 -25.55
CA LYS A 31 17.53 15.63 -26.57
C LYS A 31 18.74 14.92 -25.96
N LYS A 32 19.32 13.97 -26.71
CA LYS A 32 20.63 13.36 -26.44
C LYS A 32 21.77 14.38 -26.54
N PRO A 33 22.72 14.39 -25.59
CA PRO A 33 24.11 14.70 -25.88
C PRO A 33 24.97 13.43 -25.75
N THR A 34 25.83 13.23 -26.74
CA THR A 34 26.92 12.24 -26.74
C THR A 34 28.04 12.72 -25.81
N GLY A 35 28.34 11.95 -24.76
CA GLY A 35 29.48 12.20 -23.89
C GLY A 35 29.81 10.93 -23.10
N LYS A 36 31.03 10.42 -23.25
CA LYS A 36 31.56 9.23 -22.55
C LYS A 36 31.42 9.39 -21.04
N VAL A 37 30.80 8.42 -20.38
CA VAL A 37 30.78 8.31 -18.91
C VAL A 37 31.44 7.00 -18.50
N THR A 38 32.41 7.19 -17.63
CA THR A 38 33.30 6.28 -16.93
C THR A 38 32.56 5.12 -16.26
N GLU A 39 33.14 3.92 -16.37
CA GLU A 39 32.71 2.72 -15.65
C GLU A 39 32.62 3.00 -14.15
N SER A 40 31.39 3.02 -13.63
CA SER A 40 31.12 2.88 -12.21
C SER A 40 30.43 1.52 -12.04
N LYS A 41 31.17 0.57 -11.47
CA LYS A 41 30.65 -0.76 -11.14
C LYS A 41 29.57 -0.61 -10.07
N ASP A 42 28.32 -0.58 -10.49
CA ASP A 42 27.18 -0.81 -9.59
C ASP A 42 27.18 -2.27 -9.14
N VAL A 43 27.78 -2.51 -7.96
CA VAL A 43 27.85 -3.82 -7.27
C VAL A 43 26.51 -4.18 -6.60
N GLU A 44 25.38 -3.81 -7.21
CA GLU A 44 24.06 -4.10 -6.62
C GLU A 44 23.04 -4.66 -7.62
N LYS A 45 23.51 -5.24 -8.72
CA LYS A 45 22.70 -6.16 -9.53
C LYS A 45 22.83 -7.59 -9.01
N LYS A 46 21.68 -8.13 -8.59
CA LYS A 46 21.39 -9.57 -8.39
C LYS A 46 22.02 -10.24 -7.15
N ARG A 47 21.54 -9.88 -5.96
CA ARG A 47 21.16 -10.94 -5.02
C ARG A 47 19.80 -11.49 -5.46
N HIS A 48 19.80 -12.31 -6.53
CA HIS A 48 18.74 -13.32 -6.63
C HIS A 48 18.88 -14.13 -5.34
N LEU A 49 18.02 -13.89 -4.37
CA LEU A 49 17.83 -14.82 -3.27
C LEU A 49 17.46 -16.14 -3.93
N ARG A 50 18.41 -17.07 -3.99
CA ARG A 50 18.21 -18.42 -4.50
C ARG A 50 16.93 -18.95 -3.82
N THR A 51 15.85 -19.12 -4.57
CA THR A 51 14.54 -19.53 -4.03
C THR A 51 14.49 -21.01 -3.67
N GLU A 52 15.56 -21.74 -3.98
CA GLU A 52 15.64 -23.20 -3.91
C GLU A 52 17.00 -23.59 -3.34
N PHE A 53 16.98 -24.19 -2.15
CA PHE A 53 18.12 -24.87 -1.55
C PHE A 53 18.06 -26.35 -1.89
N SER A 54 19.20 -27.04 -1.87
CA SER A 54 19.21 -28.51 -1.95
C SER A 54 18.50 -29.11 -0.73
N GLN A 55 18.06 -30.37 -0.84
CA GLN A 55 17.37 -31.03 0.27
C GLN A 55 18.26 -31.10 1.53
N GLU A 56 19.56 -31.32 1.35
CA GLU A 56 20.55 -31.35 2.43
C GLU A 56 20.72 -29.96 3.07
N GLU A 57 20.79 -28.90 2.27
CA GLU A 57 20.85 -27.51 2.76
C GLU A 57 19.60 -27.15 3.57
N ILE A 58 18.42 -27.57 3.11
CA ILE A 58 17.14 -27.39 3.82
C ILE A 58 17.18 -28.13 5.16
N GLN A 59 17.62 -29.40 5.16
CA GLN A 59 17.71 -30.20 6.38
C GLN A 59 18.66 -29.57 7.40
N GLN A 60 19.83 -29.10 6.97
CA GLN A 60 20.79 -28.41 7.84
C GLN A 60 20.21 -27.10 8.41
N LYS A 61 19.56 -26.28 7.56
CA LYS A 61 18.91 -25.04 8.01
C LYS A 61 17.78 -25.31 8.99
N ILE A 62 16.96 -26.34 8.76
CA ILE A 62 15.89 -26.76 9.68
C ILE A 62 16.48 -27.22 11.01
N GLY A 63 17.56 -28.02 10.98
CA GLY A 63 18.26 -28.44 12.19
C GLY A 63 18.75 -27.23 13.01
N LYS A 64 19.38 -26.26 12.36
CA LYS A 64 19.81 -24.99 12.98
C LYS A 64 18.63 -24.15 13.49
N TYR A 65 17.55 -24.08 12.73
CA TYR A 65 16.34 -23.35 13.13
C TYR A 65 15.74 -23.97 14.40
N ASN A 66 15.60 -25.30 14.41
CA ASN A 66 14.99 -26.05 15.50
C ASN A 66 15.85 -26.05 16.76
N SER A 67 17.18 -25.97 16.66
CA SER A 67 18.06 -25.84 17.83
C SER A 67 17.96 -24.46 18.49
N MET A 68 17.67 -23.42 17.71
CA MET A 68 17.45 -22.06 18.20
C MET A 68 16.01 -21.79 18.66
N THR A 69 15.07 -22.66 18.30
CA THR A 69 13.65 -22.51 18.65
C THR A 69 13.43 -22.97 20.08
N LYS A 70 13.06 -22.04 20.95
CA LYS A 70 12.71 -22.32 22.36
C LYS A 70 11.26 -22.77 22.54
N ASP A 71 10.39 -22.45 21.59
CA ASP A 71 8.97 -22.79 21.58
C ASP A 71 8.73 -24.18 20.92
N HIS A 72 7.53 -24.73 21.04
CA HIS A 72 7.08 -25.90 20.26
C HIS A 72 6.87 -25.61 18.75
N LEU A 73 7.26 -24.42 18.27
CA LEU A 73 7.07 -23.94 16.91
C LEU A 73 8.22 -24.34 15.98
N LYS A 74 8.51 -25.63 15.92
CA LYS A 74 9.59 -26.21 15.11
C LYS A 74 9.18 -26.38 13.65
N MET A 75 10.17 -26.51 12.77
CA MET A 75 9.98 -26.89 11.38
C MET A 75 10.22 -28.39 11.19
N THR A 76 9.44 -29.01 10.32
CA THR A 76 9.51 -30.44 10.04
C THR A 76 9.74 -30.65 8.55
N LEU A 77 10.74 -31.44 8.19
CA LEU A 77 10.99 -31.84 6.80
C LEU A 77 10.24 -33.13 6.50
N ASN A 78 9.40 -33.14 5.47
CA ASN A 78 8.73 -34.35 5.03
C ASN A 78 9.61 -35.16 4.06
N PRO A 79 9.37 -36.48 3.93
CA PRO A 79 10.10 -37.34 2.98
C PRO A 79 9.99 -36.88 1.52
N THR A 80 8.92 -36.15 1.17
CA THR A 80 8.69 -35.57 -0.15
C THR A 80 9.56 -34.35 -0.47
N GLY A 81 10.39 -33.89 0.48
CA GLY A 81 11.21 -32.68 0.35
C GLY A 81 10.49 -31.37 0.72
N VAL A 82 9.17 -31.41 0.89
CA VAL A 82 8.36 -30.29 1.40
C VAL A 82 8.57 -30.20 2.91
N TYR A 83 8.84 -29.00 3.43
CA TYR A 83 8.90 -28.77 4.87
C TYR A 83 7.73 -27.93 5.34
N THR A 84 7.31 -28.15 6.57
CA THR A 84 6.24 -27.39 7.23
C THR A 84 6.79 -26.67 8.45
N GLY A 85 6.08 -25.64 8.89
CA GLY A 85 6.44 -24.90 10.09
C GLY A 85 5.47 -23.79 10.38
N PHE A 86 5.85 -22.94 11.32
CA PHE A 86 4.99 -21.89 11.83
C PHE A 86 5.49 -20.50 11.43
N ILE A 87 4.55 -19.63 11.07
CA ILE A 87 4.81 -18.20 10.92
C ILE A 87 3.85 -17.41 11.82
N LYS A 88 4.37 -16.35 12.42
CA LYS A 88 3.59 -15.37 13.17
C LYS A 88 3.35 -14.16 12.27
N VAL A 89 2.09 -13.83 12.01
CA VAL A 89 1.67 -12.67 11.22
C VAL A 89 0.89 -11.72 12.11
N THR A 90 1.35 -10.48 12.18
CA THR A 90 0.66 -9.41 12.90
C THR A 90 -0.41 -8.81 11.99
N MET A 91 -1.65 -8.76 12.45
CA MET A 91 -2.78 -8.17 11.73
C MET A 91 -2.86 -6.68 12.06
N ASP A 92 -2.54 -5.83 11.09
CA ASP A 92 -2.58 -4.37 11.21
C ASP A 92 -3.57 -3.82 10.17
N LEU A 93 -4.85 -4.17 10.37
CA LEU A 93 -5.95 -3.78 9.50
C LEU A 93 -6.62 -2.51 10.04
N ARG A 94 -6.96 -1.57 9.14
CA ARG A 94 -7.52 -0.26 9.51
C ARG A 94 -8.95 -0.07 9.01
N ARG A 95 -9.90 -0.96 9.29
CA ARG A 95 -11.32 -0.72 8.92
C ARG A 95 -12.30 -1.57 9.73
N PRO A 96 -13.56 -1.12 9.91
CA PRO A 96 -14.66 -1.99 10.34
C PRO A 96 -14.77 -3.15 9.36
N VAL A 97 -14.49 -4.37 9.83
CA VAL A 97 -14.52 -5.57 8.99
C VAL A 97 -15.98 -5.98 8.81
N THR A 98 -16.47 -6.01 7.57
CA THR A 98 -17.76 -6.64 7.26
C THR A 98 -17.61 -8.15 7.39
N VAL A 99 -18.20 -8.72 8.44
CA VAL A 99 -18.23 -10.16 8.67
C VAL A 99 -19.43 -10.73 7.92
N ARG A 100 -19.23 -11.78 7.11
CA ARG A 100 -20.36 -12.57 6.60
C ARG A 100 -20.98 -13.30 7.78
N GLY A 101 -22.17 -12.87 8.20
CA GLY A 101 -22.95 -13.56 9.23
C GLY A 101 -23.14 -15.03 8.87
N GLY A 102 -22.82 -15.93 9.80
CA GLY A 102 -23.08 -17.36 9.64
C GLY A 102 -24.56 -17.62 9.37
N GLN A 103 -24.85 -18.55 8.45
CA GLN A 103 -26.22 -18.94 8.11
C GLN A 103 -26.97 -19.42 9.37
N LYS A 104 -27.88 -18.59 9.88
CA LYS A 104 -28.97 -19.02 10.74
C LYS A 104 -30.29 -18.87 9.98
N GLY A 105 -30.73 -19.98 9.39
CA GLY A 105 -32.11 -20.21 8.97
C GLY A 105 -32.57 -19.49 7.69
N PRO A 106 -33.69 -19.95 7.09
CA PRO A 106 -34.23 -19.39 5.87
C PRO A 106 -35.06 -18.13 6.18
N GLY A 107 -34.69 -16.99 5.57
CA GLY A 107 -35.63 -15.87 5.39
C GLY A 107 -35.36 -14.57 6.15
N VAL A 108 -34.22 -14.36 6.81
CA VAL A 108 -33.85 -13.05 7.37
C VAL A 108 -32.47 -12.64 6.87
N ALA A 109 -32.41 -11.61 6.02
CA ALA A 109 -31.18 -10.95 5.66
C ALA A 109 -30.63 -10.22 6.90
N VAL A 110 -29.79 -10.91 7.67
CA VAL A 110 -29.13 -10.34 8.84
C VAL A 110 -28.12 -9.30 8.36
N MET A 111 -28.34 -8.07 8.84
CA MET A 111 -27.51 -6.89 8.66
C MET A 111 -26.02 -7.22 8.88
N GLN A 112 -25.16 -6.77 7.97
CA GLN A 112 -23.71 -6.90 8.08
C GLN A 112 -23.22 -6.12 9.32
N GLU A 113 -22.97 -6.81 10.43
CA GLU A 113 -22.38 -6.19 11.61
C GLU A 113 -20.87 -6.02 11.39
N ALA A 114 -20.43 -4.77 11.40
CA ALA A 114 -19.03 -4.38 11.37
C ALA A 114 -18.38 -4.73 12.73
N PHE A 115 -17.57 -5.79 12.77
CA PHE A 115 -16.79 -6.11 13.95
C PHE A 115 -15.37 -5.52 13.83
N TYR A 116 -14.87 -4.95 14.92
CA TYR A 116 -13.53 -4.40 14.99
C TYR A 116 -12.55 -5.50 15.38
N LEU A 117 -11.62 -5.86 14.49
CA LEU A 117 -10.46 -6.65 14.92
C LEU A 117 -9.49 -5.71 15.66
N PRO A 118 -9.09 -6.01 16.91
CA PRO A 118 -8.08 -5.21 17.60
C PRO A 118 -6.80 -5.13 16.76
N ARG A 119 -6.23 -3.93 16.68
CA ARG A 119 -4.98 -3.73 15.94
C ARG A 119 -3.86 -4.50 16.64
N GLY A 120 -3.02 -5.15 15.84
CA GLY A 120 -1.86 -5.88 16.35
C GLY A 120 -2.15 -7.30 16.82
N VAL A 121 -3.32 -7.88 16.51
CA VAL A 121 -3.57 -9.31 16.75
C VAL A 121 -2.53 -10.15 16.02
N ILE A 122 -1.82 -11.00 16.75
CA ILE A 122 -0.84 -11.92 16.18
C ILE A 122 -1.52 -13.25 15.89
N ASN A 123 -1.49 -13.67 14.63
CA ASN A 123 -1.98 -14.98 14.21
C ASN A 123 -0.80 -15.91 13.90
N THR A 124 -0.78 -17.07 14.53
CA THR A 124 0.21 -18.11 14.24
C THR A 124 -0.39 -19.11 13.28
N LEU A 125 0.23 -19.27 12.11
CA LEU A 125 -0.20 -20.18 11.06
C LEU A 125 0.78 -21.33 10.94
N HIS A 126 0.26 -22.55 10.77
CA HIS A 126 1.04 -23.70 10.31
C HIS A 126 0.91 -23.80 8.79
N ILE A 127 2.03 -23.68 8.08
CA ILE A 127 2.09 -23.65 6.61
C ILE A 127 3.20 -24.55 6.08
N SER A 128 3.13 -24.91 4.80
CA SER A 128 4.19 -25.62 4.07
C SER A 128 5.12 -24.66 3.33
N SER A 129 6.24 -25.19 2.85
CA SER A 129 7.21 -24.48 2.02
C SER A 129 6.67 -24.08 0.65
N GLU A 130 5.54 -24.66 0.24
CA GLU A 130 4.88 -24.37 -1.04
C GLU A 130 3.87 -23.23 -0.92
N ASN A 131 3.46 -22.87 0.30
CA ASN A 131 2.48 -21.82 0.48
C ASN A 131 3.03 -20.46 0.05
N THR A 132 2.30 -19.80 -0.84
CA THR A 132 2.63 -18.47 -1.34
C THR A 132 2.06 -17.37 -0.45
N VAL A 133 2.60 -16.16 -0.57
CA VAL A 133 2.09 -14.96 0.10
C VAL A 133 0.59 -14.79 -0.17
N LYS A 134 0.15 -14.95 -1.42
CA LYS A 134 -1.26 -14.83 -1.79
C LYS A 134 -2.16 -15.81 -1.03
N GLN A 135 -1.73 -17.08 -0.92
CA GLN A 135 -2.48 -18.09 -0.16
C GLN A 135 -2.53 -17.76 1.34
N VAL A 136 -1.43 -17.28 1.90
CA VAL A 136 -1.36 -16.86 3.31
C VAL A 136 -2.31 -15.69 3.58
N ILE A 137 -2.36 -14.70 2.69
CA ILE A 137 -3.28 -13.57 2.79
C ILE A 137 -4.73 -14.07 2.80
N VAL A 138 -5.13 -14.88 1.81
CA VAL A 138 -6.49 -15.43 1.72
C VAL A 138 -6.85 -16.26 2.96
N ALA A 139 -5.94 -17.11 3.43
CA ALA A 139 -6.16 -17.92 4.63
C ALA A 139 -6.37 -17.07 5.90
N LEU A 140 -5.60 -15.99 6.05
CA LEU A 140 -5.76 -15.04 7.16
C LEU A 140 -7.11 -14.32 7.08
N LEU A 141 -7.48 -13.79 5.92
CA LEU A 141 -8.72 -13.05 5.73
C LEU A 141 -9.94 -13.94 5.99
N ASN A 142 -9.95 -15.17 5.45
CA ASN A 142 -11.02 -16.14 5.71
C ASN A 142 -11.13 -16.49 7.19
N LYS A 143 -10.00 -16.71 7.87
CA LYS A 143 -9.97 -17.04 9.30
C LYS A 143 -10.53 -15.91 10.18
N PHE A 144 -10.35 -14.66 9.77
CA PHE A 144 -10.94 -13.49 10.43
C PHE A 144 -12.26 -13.04 9.80
N THR A 145 -12.87 -13.86 8.94
CA THR A 145 -14.15 -13.59 8.27
C THR A 145 -14.23 -12.25 7.54
N VAL A 146 -13.08 -11.74 7.06
CA VAL A 146 -13.00 -10.49 6.31
C VAL A 146 -13.57 -10.72 4.92
N ALA A 147 -14.68 -10.06 4.59
CA ALA A 147 -15.34 -10.20 3.28
C ALA A 147 -14.72 -9.36 2.15
N ASP A 148 -13.68 -8.57 2.46
CA ASP A 148 -12.99 -7.71 1.49
C ASP A 148 -12.19 -8.50 0.45
N ASN A 149 -11.95 -7.85 -0.70
CA ASN A 149 -11.09 -8.40 -1.74
C ASN A 149 -9.65 -8.61 -1.20
N PRO A 150 -9.06 -9.82 -1.30
CA PRO A 150 -7.69 -10.09 -0.87
C PRO A 150 -6.65 -9.18 -1.54
N ALA A 151 -6.93 -8.65 -2.74
CA ALA A 151 -6.06 -7.70 -3.43
C ALA A 151 -5.88 -6.36 -2.70
N LYS A 152 -6.79 -6.00 -1.77
CA LYS A 152 -6.64 -4.82 -0.90
C LYS A 152 -5.59 -5.02 0.19
N TYR A 153 -5.12 -6.24 0.41
CA TYR A 153 -4.20 -6.57 1.48
C TYR A 153 -2.87 -7.02 0.93
N ALA A 154 -1.81 -6.64 1.63
CA ALA A 154 -0.46 -7.05 1.31
C ALA A 154 0.26 -7.53 2.56
N LEU A 155 1.07 -8.57 2.38
CA LEU A 155 1.94 -9.07 3.43
C LEU A 155 3.28 -8.35 3.34
N TYR A 156 3.71 -7.77 4.45
CA TYR A 156 4.98 -7.07 4.57
C TYR A 156 5.94 -7.89 5.42
N LYS A 157 7.22 -7.92 5.01
CA LYS A 157 8.33 -8.32 5.87
C LYS A 157 8.88 -7.11 6.59
N ARG A 158 9.06 -7.22 7.90
CA ARG A 158 9.74 -6.24 8.74
C ARG A 158 11.01 -6.85 9.31
N TYR A 159 12.15 -6.22 9.10
CA TYR A 159 13.44 -6.69 9.58
C TYR A 159 14.28 -5.53 10.12
N ARG A 160 15.16 -5.81 11.09
CA ARG A 160 16.01 -4.82 11.73
C ARG A 160 17.44 -4.90 11.17
N ARG A 161 18.01 -3.77 10.77
CA ARG A 161 19.40 -3.65 10.28
C ARG A 161 20.00 -2.34 10.81
N GLU A 162 21.16 -2.39 11.46
CA GLU A 162 21.88 -1.20 11.95
C GLU A 162 20.97 -0.23 12.74
N GLU A 163 20.23 -0.78 13.72
CA GLU A 163 19.20 -0.10 14.53
C GLU A 163 17.94 0.41 13.81
N GLN A 164 17.95 0.52 12.48
CA GLN A 164 16.77 0.90 11.69
C GLN A 164 15.87 -0.30 11.39
N VAL A 165 14.56 -0.03 11.31
CA VAL A 165 13.53 -1.03 11.00
C VAL A 165 13.05 -0.83 9.57
N TYR A 166 13.33 -1.81 8.72
CA TYR A 166 12.93 -1.82 7.32
C TYR A 166 11.63 -2.58 7.15
N VAL A 167 10.74 -2.08 6.30
CA VAL A 167 9.47 -2.74 5.95
C VAL A 167 9.35 -2.82 4.44
N CYS A 168 9.19 -4.03 3.90
CA CYS A 168 9.07 -4.25 2.46
C CYS A 168 7.83 -5.10 2.16
N LYS A 169 7.08 -4.74 1.11
CA LYS A 169 6.00 -5.57 0.57
C LYS A 169 6.60 -6.87 0.01
N LEU A 170 5.97 -8.00 0.33
CA LEU A 170 6.30 -9.28 -0.28
C LEU A 170 5.53 -9.44 -1.60
N ALA A 171 6.14 -10.08 -2.58
CA ALA A 171 5.46 -10.40 -3.83
C ALA A 171 4.53 -11.61 -3.66
N ASP A 172 3.43 -11.66 -4.41
CA ASP A 172 2.38 -12.68 -4.26
C ASP A 172 2.88 -14.13 -4.40
N GLY A 173 3.92 -14.34 -5.20
CA GLY A 173 4.55 -15.65 -5.44
C GLY A 173 5.70 -16.00 -4.47
N GLU A 174 6.09 -15.10 -3.57
CA GLU A 174 7.10 -15.43 -2.56
C GLU A 174 6.57 -16.44 -1.54
N LYS A 175 7.48 -17.16 -0.88
CA LYS A 175 7.19 -18.22 0.09
C LYS A 175 7.54 -17.74 1.50
N PRO A 176 6.57 -17.36 2.35
CA PRO A 176 6.85 -16.80 3.67
C PRO A 176 7.61 -17.74 4.61
N LEU A 177 7.33 -19.05 4.54
CA LEU A 177 8.03 -20.05 5.35
C LEU A 177 9.52 -20.15 4.98
N PHE A 178 9.84 -20.02 3.69
CA PHE A 178 11.22 -19.99 3.21
C PHE A 178 11.98 -18.78 3.76
N LEU A 179 11.36 -17.60 3.73
CA LEU A 179 11.94 -16.39 4.32
C LEU A 179 12.14 -16.53 5.83
N ARG A 180 11.22 -17.21 6.53
CA ARG A 180 11.34 -17.52 7.95
C ARG A 180 12.51 -18.47 8.23
N LEU A 181 12.67 -19.52 7.43
CA LEU A 181 13.79 -20.46 7.56
C LEU A 181 15.14 -19.76 7.37
N LEU A 182 15.20 -18.80 6.43
CA LEU A 182 16.40 -18.00 6.18
C LEU A 182 16.77 -17.06 7.34
N ALA A 183 15.78 -16.37 7.90
CA ALA A 183 16.00 -15.39 8.96
C ALA A 183 16.15 -16.01 10.35
N GLY A 184 15.62 -17.22 10.57
CA GLY A 184 15.61 -17.90 11.86
C GLY A 184 14.34 -17.64 12.69
N PRO A 185 14.25 -18.24 13.89
CA PRO A 185 13.05 -18.19 14.73
C PRO A 185 12.80 -16.83 15.41
N ASN A 186 13.81 -15.96 15.45
CA ASN A 186 13.73 -14.67 16.14
C ASN A 186 12.75 -13.72 15.42
N SER A 187 11.73 -13.27 16.16
CA SER A 187 10.71 -12.35 15.63
C SER A 187 11.23 -10.92 15.45
N ASP A 188 12.31 -10.55 16.14
CA ASP A 188 12.98 -9.25 16.01
C ASP A 188 13.80 -9.14 14.71
N VAL A 189 14.32 -10.27 14.23
CA VAL A 189 15.10 -10.33 12.98
C VAL A 189 14.18 -10.24 11.79
N LEU A 190 13.07 -10.98 11.82
CA LEU A 190 12.05 -10.95 10.78
C LEU A 190 10.68 -11.07 11.43
N SER A 191 9.76 -10.19 11.08
CA SER A 191 8.34 -10.25 11.44
C SER A 191 7.48 -10.05 10.20
N PHE A 192 6.33 -10.72 10.16
CA PHE A 192 5.37 -10.55 9.08
C PHE A 192 4.21 -9.70 9.57
N VAL A 193 3.79 -8.74 8.76
CA VAL A 193 2.67 -7.84 9.07
C VAL A 193 1.73 -7.83 7.89
N LEU A 194 0.47 -8.19 8.11
CA LEU A 194 -0.59 -8.03 7.12
C LEU A 194 -1.17 -6.63 7.26
N ARG A 195 -1.11 -5.84 6.20
CA ARG A 195 -1.66 -4.48 6.14
C ARG A 195 -2.61 -4.34 4.98
N GLU A 196 -3.56 -3.44 5.15
CA GLU A 196 -4.34 -2.92 4.05
C GLU A 196 -3.43 -2.03 3.18
N GLN A 197 -3.29 -2.37 1.91
CA GLN A 197 -2.55 -1.59 0.93
C GLN A 197 -3.43 -0.39 0.56
N GLN A 198 -3.11 0.80 1.09
CA GLN A 198 -3.80 2.05 0.75
C GLN A 198 -3.53 2.55 -0.68
N THR A 199 -2.98 1.71 -1.56
CA THR A 199 -2.57 2.12 -2.90
C THR A 199 -3.72 2.74 -3.66
N GLY A 200 -3.54 4.00 -4.03
CA GLY A 200 -4.15 4.59 -5.21
C GLY A 200 -3.74 3.89 -6.53
N GLU A 201 -2.91 2.83 -6.48
CA GLU A 201 -2.79 1.86 -7.58
C GLU A 201 -3.99 0.91 -7.56
N VAL A 202 -4.93 1.23 -8.44
CA VAL A 202 -6.04 0.34 -8.82
C VAL A 202 -5.45 -0.91 -9.50
N MET A 203 -5.83 -2.09 -9.02
CA MET A 203 -5.47 -3.37 -9.67
C MET A 203 -6.28 -3.53 -10.96
N TRP A 204 -5.83 -2.89 -12.04
CA TRP A 204 -6.55 -2.82 -13.31
C TRP A 204 -6.84 -4.20 -13.92
N ASP A 205 -5.96 -5.18 -13.69
CA ASP A 205 -6.12 -6.56 -14.18
C ASP A 205 -7.31 -7.31 -13.55
N ALA A 206 -7.91 -6.78 -12.47
CA ALA A 206 -9.07 -7.37 -11.82
C ALA A 206 -10.41 -6.96 -12.45
N PHE A 207 -10.41 -5.98 -13.36
CA PHE A 207 -11.59 -5.49 -14.04
C PHE A 207 -11.69 -6.09 -15.45
N SER A 208 -12.92 -6.33 -15.89
CA SER A 208 -13.19 -6.75 -17.26
C SER A 208 -12.90 -5.61 -18.24
N ILE A 209 -12.61 -5.97 -19.50
CA ILE A 209 -12.35 -4.99 -20.56
C ILE A 209 -13.49 -3.94 -20.68
N PRO A 210 -14.79 -4.31 -20.60
CA PRO A 210 -15.88 -3.33 -20.59
C PRO A 210 -15.84 -2.34 -19.42
N GLU A 211 -15.44 -2.79 -18.23
CA GLU A 211 -15.31 -1.93 -17.05
C GLU A 211 -14.14 -0.95 -17.22
N LEU A 212 -13.00 -1.42 -17.73
CA LEU A 212 -11.85 -0.57 -18.06
C LEU A 212 -12.21 0.52 -19.09
N CYS A 213 -12.95 0.15 -20.13
CA CYS A 213 -13.45 1.12 -21.12
C CYS A 213 -14.40 2.16 -20.49
N ASN A 214 -15.18 1.78 -19.48
CA ASN A 214 -16.05 2.71 -18.77
C ASN A 214 -15.23 3.69 -17.92
N PHE A 215 -14.21 3.19 -17.20
CA PHE A 215 -13.31 4.06 -16.45
C PHE A 215 -12.62 5.09 -17.35
N LEU A 216 -12.14 4.69 -18.53
CA LEU A 216 -11.55 5.63 -19.49
C LEU A 216 -12.54 6.74 -19.89
N LYS A 217 -13.80 6.39 -20.21
CA LYS A 217 -14.83 7.37 -20.56
C LYS A 217 -15.15 8.35 -19.43
N ILE A 218 -15.15 7.87 -18.19
CA ILE A 218 -15.38 8.71 -17.01
C ILE A 218 -14.21 9.69 -16.85
N LEU A 219 -12.98 9.20 -16.98
CA LEU A 219 -11.77 10.02 -16.87
C LEU A 219 -11.70 11.09 -17.98
N ASP A 220 -12.00 10.72 -19.23
CA ASP A 220 -12.03 11.68 -20.35
C ASP A 220 -13.04 12.80 -20.09
N LYS A 221 -14.20 12.44 -19.52
CA LYS A 221 -15.25 13.42 -19.17
C LYS A 221 -14.82 14.33 -18.03
N GLU A 222 -14.25 13.77 -16.97
CA GLU A 222 -13.72 14.54 -15.85
C GLU A 222 -12.59 15.48 -16.29
N GLU A 223 -11.70 15.02 -17.18
CA GLU A 223 -10.62 15.84 -17.73
C GLU A 223 -11.16 17.04 -18.51
N GLU A 224 -12.15 16.84 -19.39
CA GLU A 224 -12.74 17.94 -20.15
C GLU A 224 -13.47 18.93 -19.24
N GLU A 225 -14.21 18.45 -18.23
CA GLU A 225 -14.87 19.30 -17.24
C GLU A 225 -13.85 20.15 -16.45
N GLN A 226 -12.72 19.57 -16.05
CA GLN A 226 -11.63 20.28 -15.36
C GLN A 226 -10.98 21.32 -16.27
N LYS A 227 -10.70 20.96 -17.52
CA LYS A 227 -10.15 21.88 -18.52
C LYS A 227 -11.08 23.07 -18.75
N GLU A 228 -12.38 22.83 -18.92
CA GLU A 228 -13.36 23.90 -19.05
C GLU A 228 -13.45 24.78 -17.80
N ALA A 229 -13.36 24.19 -16.60
CA ALA A 229 -13.35 24.95 -15.35
C ALA A 229 -12.11 25.87 -15.26
N ILE A 230 -10.94 25.35 -15.64
CA ILE A 230 -9.68 26.11 -15.69
C ILE A 230 -9.79 27.25 -16.71
N VAL A 231 -10.25 26.95 -17.93
CA VAL A 231 -10.41 27.95 -19.00
C VAL A 231 -11.37 29.06 -18.56
N ARG A 232 -12.50 28.70 -17.95
CA ARG A 232 -13.46 29.68 -17.41
C ARG A 232 -12.82 30.54 -16.31
N ARG A 233 -12.08 29.93 -15.38
CA ARG A 233 -11.41 30.65 -14.28
C ARG A 233 -10.40 31.65 -14.79
N TYR A 234 -9.52 31.24 -15.70
CA TYR A 234 -8.52 32.13 -16.31
C TYR A 234 -9.17 33.16 -17.24
N GLY A 235 -10.25 32.82 -17.93
CA GLY A 235 -11.04 33.77 -18.71
C GLY A 235 -11.62 34.89 -17.86
N ALA A 236 -12.26 34.55 -16.74
CA ALA A 236 -12.81 35.52 -15.79
C ALA A 236 -11.70 36.36 -15.13
N TYR A 237 -10.58 35.73 -14.77
CA TYR A 237 -9.43 36.46 -14.21
C TYR A 237 -8.84 37.46 -15.22
N ARG A 238 -8.70 37.07 -16.48
CA ARG A 238 -8.24 37.94 -17.57
C ARG A 238 -9.17 39.13 -17.77
N GLN A 239 -10.48 38.92 -17.79
CA GLN A 239 -11.47 40.00 -17.91
C GLN A 239 -11.33 41.03 -16.79
N ARG A 240 -11.24 40.56 -15.53
CA ARG A 240 -11.04 41.46 -14.38
C ARG A 240 -9.74 42.24 -14.47
N LEU A 241 -8.67 41.62 -14.97
CA LEU A 241 -7.38 42.30 -15.17
C LEU A 241 -7.46 43.36 -16.27
N GLU A 242 -8.16 43.08 -17.37
CA GLU A 242 -8.41 44.03 -18.46
C GLU A 242 -9.26 45.22 -18.00
N GLU A 243 -10.27 44.98 -17.16
CA GLU A 243 -11.08 46.04 -16.54
C GLU A 243 -10.24 46.94 -15.63
N ALA A 244 -9.44 46.35 -14.73
CA ALA A 244 -8.54 47.11 -13.86
C ALA A 244 -7.50 47.92 -14.65
N LEU A 245 -6.94 47.35 -15.72
CA LEU A 245 -6.01 48.06 -16.61
C LEU A 245 -6.68 49.25 -17.30
N ARG A 246 -7.95 49.13 -17.69
CA ARG A 246 -8.72 50.21 -18.33
C ARG A 246 -9.05 51.32 -17.34
N GLU A 247 -9.33 50.99 -16.08
CA GLU A 247 -9.55 51.97 -15.01
C GLU A 247 -8.27 52.75 -14.66
N VAL A 248 -7.11 52.09 -14.66
CA VAL A 248 -5.81 52.74 -14.44
C VAL A 248 -5.38 53.62 -15.63
N ARG A 249 -5.84 53.29 -16.85
CA ARG A 249 -5.62 54.06 -18.10
C ARG A 249 -6.67 55.15 -18.36
N GLY A 250 -7.28 55.71 -17.32
CA GLY A 250 -8.29 56.78 -17.45
C GLY A 250 -7.92 57.89 -18.46
N PRO A 251 -8.95 58.57 -19.02
CA PRO A 251 -8.96 59.24 -20.33
C PRO A 251 -7.83 60.25 -20.59
#